data_AF-A0A969CRN1-F1
#
_entry.id   AF-A0A969CRN1-F1
#
_cell.length_a   1.000
_cell.length_b   1.000
_cell.length_c   1.000
_cell.angle_alpha   90.00
_cell.angle_beta   90.00
_cell.angle_gamma   90.00
#
_symmetry.space_group_name_H-M   'P 1'
#
loop_
_entity.id
_entity.type
_entity.pdbx_description
1 polymer ?
#
loop_
_entity_poly.entity_id
_entity_poly.type
_entity_poly.pdbx_seq_one_letter_code
_entity_poly.pdbx_strand_id
1 'polypeptide(L)' 'MSHYSFSDEAVKDLNFICDEYIAQNNPNAANKLFDAIRQKCKLVSGFPNMGKSYEELSPNLRGFSDVKLSHFSTVGLYNQ' A
#
# COMPACT_ATOMS: atom_id res chain seq x y z
N MET A 1 6.17 17.95 12.38
CA MET A 1 5.34 16.84 11.85
C MET A 1 6.24 15.98 10.99
N SER A 2 6.07 14.66 10.99
CA SER A 2 6.84 13.82 10.08
C SER A 2 6.33 13.99 8.65
N HIS A 3 7.25 14.10 7.70
CA HIS A 3 6.97 14.24 6.28
C HIS A 3 7.39 12.96 5.56
N TYR A 4 6.64 12.58 4.53
CA TYR A 4 7.01 11.52 3.61
C TYR A 4 6.77 11.99 2.18
N SER A 5 7.49 11.40 1.24
CA SER A 5 7.35 11.63 -0.20
C SER A 5 7.38 10.30 -0.92
N PHE A 6 6.77 10.26 -2.10
CA PHE A 6 6.89 9.13 -3.03
C PHE A 6 7.93 9.46 -4.08
N SER A 7 8.65 8.44 -4.58
CA SER A 7 9.40 8.58 -5.83
C SER A 7 8.44 8.59 -7.02
N ASP A 8 8.94 9.02 -8.18
CA ASP A 8 8.14 9.03 -9.41
C ASP A 8 7.68 7.62 -9.80
N GLU A 9 8.49 6.60 -9.55
CA GLU A 9 8.13 5.19 -9.76
C GLU A 9 6.98 4.78 -8.83
N ALA A 10 7.05 5.11 -7.55
CA ALA A 10 5.99 4.79 -6.60
C ALA A 10 4.67 5.49 -6.96
N VAL A 11 4.70 6.72 -7.49
CA VAL A 11 3.50 7.40 -7.99
C VAL A 11 2.91 6.66 -9.19
N LYS A 12 3.75 6.23 -10.14
CA LYS A 12 3.29 5.45 -11.30
C LYS A 12 2.66 4.12 -10.86
N ASP A 13 3.26 3.43 -9.90
CA ASP A 13 2.73 2.19 -9.35
C ASP A 13 1.35 2.40 -8.71
N LEU A 14 1.19 3.47 -7.93
CA LEU A 14 -0.10 3.81 -7.30
C LEU A 14 -1.18 4.12 -8.33
N ASN A 15 -0.87 4.91 -9.36
CA ASN A 15 -1.81 5.22 -10.43
C ASN A 15 -2.21 3.96 -11.20
N PHE A 16 -1.24 3.10 -11.54
CA PHE A 16 -1.53 1.85 -12.24
C PHE A 16 -2.43 0.93 -11.41
N ILE A 17 -2.13 0.74 -10.13
CA ILE A 17 -2.93 -0.14 -9.26
C ILE A 17 -4.33 0.45 -9.02
N CYS A 18 -4.43 1.73 -8.68
CA CYS A 18 -5.70 2.33 -8.27
C CYS A 18 -6.58 2.65 -9.49
N ASP A 19 -6.05 3.36 -10.47
CA ASP A 19 -6.83 3.91 -11.57
C ASP A 19 -6.98 2.92 -12.72
N GLU A 20 -5.89 2.25 -13.09
CA GLU A 20 -5.89 1.34 -14.24
C GLU A 20 -6.35 -0.08 -13.88
N TYR A 21 -6.02 -0.61 -12.70
CA TYR A 21 -6.36 -2.00 -12.36
C TYR A 21 -7.64 -2.13 -11.54
N ILE A 22 -7.72 -1.46 -10.39
CA ILE A 22 -8.84 -1.66 -9.45
C ILE A 22 -10.06 -0.86 -9.87
N ALA A 23 -9.90 0.41 -10.26
CA ALA A 23 -11.04 1.27 -10.56
C ALA A 23 -11.87 0.81 -11.77
N GLN A 24 -11.29 0.04 -12.70
CA GLN A 24 -12.04 -0.59 -13.80
C GLN A 24 -13.20 -1.46 -13.29
N ASN A 25 -13.01 -2.14 -12.16
CA ASN A 25 -14.02 -3.04 -11.59
C ASN A 25 -14.72 -2.45 -10.36
N ASN A 26 -13.99 -1.68 -9.53
CA ASN A 26 -14.51 -1.15 -8.28
C ASN A 26 -13.78 0.16 -7.87
N PRO A 27 -14.24 1.32 -8.36
CA PRO A 27 -13.66 2.63 -8.03
C PRO A 27 -13.63 2.92 -6.51
N ASN A 28 -14.65 2.45 -5.78
CA ASN A 28 -14.71 2.63 -4.33
C ASN A 28 -13.62 1.82 -3.61
N ALA A 29 -13.26 0.65 -4.12
CA ALA A 29 -12.15 -0.14 -3.58
C ALA A 29 -10.80 0.54 -3.85
N ALA A 30 -10.62 1.15 -5.02
CA ALA A 30 -9.41 1.91 -5.36
C ALA A 30 -9.21 3.08 -4.37
N ASN A 31 -10.25 3.87 -4.13
CA ASN A 31 -10.20 4.98 -3.16
C ASN A 31 -9.84 4.49 -1.73
N LYS A 32 -10.48 3.41 -1.27
CA LYS A 32 -10.19 2.83 0.05
C LYS A 32 -8.74 2.33 0.16
N LEU A 33 -8.20 1.76 -0.91
CA LEU A 33 -6.80 1.31 -0.94
C LEU A 33 -5.86 2.51 -0.84
N PHE A 34 -6.09 3.53 -1.66
CA PHE A 34 -5.27 4.74 -1.66
C PHE A 34 -5.26 5.43 -0.29
N ASP A 35 -6.43 5.54 0.35
CA ASP A 35 -6.54 6.08 1.71
C ASP A 35 -5.78 5.23 2.74
N ALA A 36 -5.87 3.91 2.66
CA ALA A 36 -5.14 3.01 3.55
C ALA A 36 -3.62 3.16 3.40
N ILE A 37 -3.13 3.26 2.16
CA ILE A 37 -1.71 3.49 1.86
C ILE A 37 -1.25 4.83 2.46
N ARG A 38 -2.02 5.92 2.24
CA ARG A 38 -1.70 7.24 2.82
C ARG A 38 -1.66 7.22 4.34
N GLN A 39 -2.63 6.57 4.97
CA GLN A 39 -2.66 6.42 6.43
C GLN A 39 -1.43 5.66 6.94
N LYS A 40 -1.02 4.58 6.25
CA LYS A 40 0.18 3.83 6.61
C LYS A 40 1.44 4.67 6.45
N CYS A 41 1.63 5.35 5.32
CA CYS A 41 2.81 6.20 5.10
C CYS A 41 2.94 7.28 6.17
N LYS A 42 1.81 7.91 6.56
CA LYS A 42 1.80 8.90 7.66
C LYS A 42 2.16 8.29 9.02
N LEU A 43 1.77 7.05 9.29
CA LEU A 43 2.18 6.35 10.50
C LEU A 43 3.68 6.06 10.49
N VAL A 44 4.17 5.48 9.40
CA VAL A 44 5.58 5.08 9.25
C VAL A 44 6.51 6.29 9.30
N SER A 45 6.10 7.44 8.75
CA SER A 45 6.89 8.66 8.85
C SER A 45 7.11 9.10 10.30
N GLY A 46 6.17 8.81 11.21
CA GLY A 46 6.32 9.05 12.65
C GLY A 46 7.16 7.99 13.39
N PHE A 47 7.32 6.79 12.81
CA PHE A 47 8.01 5.65 13.42
C PHE A 47 8.94 4.96 12.39
N PRO A 48 10.05 5.61 11.99
CA PRO A 48 10.86 5.16 10.85
C PRO A 48 11.52 3.79 11.04
N ASN A 49 11.66 3.31 12.27
CA ASN A 49 12.22 1.98 12.59
C ASN A 49 11.16 0.86 12.65
N MET A 50 9.90 1.15 12.33
CA MET A 50 8.84 0.15 12.23
C MET A 50 9.04 -0.74 10.99
N GLY A 51 8.35 -1.88 10.93
CA GLY A 51 8.38 -2.77 9.76
C GLY A 51 9.57 -3.73 9.76
N LYS A 52 9.58 -4.64 8.79
CA LYS A 52 10.66 -5.60 8.62
C LYS A 52 11.84 -4.91 7.96
N SER A 53 13.03 -5.03 8.55
CA SER A 53 14.27 -4.59 7.91
C SER A 53 14.64 -5.56 6.78
N TYR A 54 15.14 -4.98 5.68
CA TYR A 54 15.70 -5.66 4.53
C TYR A 54 17.09 -5.08 4.22
N GLU A 55 17.86 -4.80 5.27
CA GLU A 55 19.24 -4.28 5.18
C GLU A 55 20.16 -5.17 4.34
N GLU A 56 19.85 -6.46 4.24
CA GLU A 56 20.55 -7.41 3.36
C GLU A 56 20.36 -7.12 1.86
N LEU A 57 19.29 -6.40 1.48
CA LEU A 57 19.02 -6.01 0.10
C LEU A 57 19.51 -4.58 -0.18
N SER A 58 19.25 -3.65 0.75
CA SER A 58 19.69 -2.26 0.64
C SER A 58 19.69 -1.58 2.01
N PRO A 59 20.69 -0.73 2.32
CA PRO A 59 20.74 0.02 3.57
C PRO A 59 19.45 0.81 3.83
N ASN A 60 18.93 0.72 5.06
CA ASN A 60 17.71 1.38 5.51
C ASN A 60 16.41 0.95 4.80
N LEU A 61 16.45 -0.09 3.97
CA LEU A 61 15.24 -0.61 3.33
C LEU A 61 14.36 -1.30 4.37
N ARG A 62 13.09 -0.89 4.42
CA ARG A 62 12.09 -1.46 5.31
C ARG A 62 10.82 -1.77 4.55
N GLY A 63 10.25 -2.94 4.80
CA GLY A 63 8.99 -3.37 4.21
C GLY A 63 7.87 -3.42 5.23
N PHE A 64 6.67 -3.09 4.75
CA PHE A 64 5.45 -3.07 5.53
C PHE A 64 4.38 -3.84 4.76
N SER A 65 3.81 -4.87 5.39
CA SER A 65 2.64 -5.54 4.87
C SER A 65 1.38 -4.88 5.44
N ASP A 66 0.44 -4.53 4.56
CA ASP A 66 -0.89 -4.14 5.02
C ASP A 66 -1.78 -5.39 5.14
N VAL A 67 -1.92 -5.90 6.37
CA VAL A 67 -2.67 -7.13 6.69
C VAL A 67 -4.14 -7.06 6.26
N LYS A 68 -4.69 -5.87 5.98
CA LYS A 68 -6.07 -5.70 5.52
C LYS A 68 -6.34 -6.15 4.08
N LEU A 69 -5.31 -6.39 3.25
CA LEU A 69 -5.52 -6.97 1.91
C LEU A 69 -5.80 -8.48 1.92
N SER A 70 -5.57 -9.16 3.05
CA SER A 70 -5.86 -10.60 3.18
C SER A 70 -7.35 -10.96 3.03
N HIS A 71 -8.26 -10.02 3.33
CA HIS A 71 -9.70 -10.23 3.19
C HIS A 71 -10.23 -10.01 1.76
N PHE A 72 -9.44 -9.44 0.84
CA PHE A 72 -9.83 -9.39 -0.57
C PHE A 72 -9.74 -10.77 -1.25
N SER A 73 -9.00 -11.72 -0.66
CA SER A 73 -8.92 -13.11 -1.14
C SER A 73 -10.13 -13.96 -0.71
N THR A 74 -10.89 -13.54 0.31
CA THR A 74 -11.96 -14.38 0.91
C THR A 74 -13.36 -14.10 0.36
N VAL A 75 -13.53 -13.12 -0.54
CA VAL A 75 -14.83 -12.80 -1.18
C VAL A 75 -14.98 -13.38 -2.60
N GLY A 76 -14.00 -14.15 -3.08
CA GLY A 76 -13.94 -14.63 -4.47
C GLY A 76 -14.16 -16.14 -4.70
N LEU A 77 -14.47 -16.94 -3.68
CA LEU A 77 -14.74 -18.38 -3.85
C LEU A 77 -15.84 -18.84 -2.88
N TYR A 78 -17.09 -18.53 -3.17
CA TYR A 78 -18.27 -19.35 -2.85
C TYR A 78 -19.49 -18.69 -3.50
N ASN A 79 -19.72 -19.02 -4.77
CA ASN A 79 -21.06 -19.14 -5.37
C ASN A 79 -20.94 -19.67 -6.81
N GLN A 80 -20.73 -20.98 -6.93
CA GLN A 80 -21.68 -21.94 -7.52
C GLN A 80 -21.17 -23.35 -7.20
#